data_AF-A0A2H9PNA7-F1
#
_entry.id   AF-A0A2H9PNA7-F1
#
_cell.length_a   1.000
_cell.length_b   1.000
_cell.length_c   1.000
_cell.angle_alpha   90.00
_cell.angle_beta   90.00
_cell.angle_gamma   90.00
#
_symmetry.space_group_name_H-M   'P 1'
#
loop_
_entity.id
_entity.type
_entity.pdbx_description
1 polymer ?
#
loop_
_entity_poly.entity_id
_entity_poly.type
_entity_poly.pdbx_seq_one_letter_code
_entity_poly.pdbx_strand_id
1 'polypeptide(L)'
;MAQRKTIKRVVVRPNVRRVTAKNNVIRTMSVGPTVNYKKRLSEDQEFQIMKLVLDKFLWLGFIVMGWGMYQSLTSGIPASGLWYMLAGAVLLILFLVIIVKEYEIMK
;
A
#
# COMPACT_ATOMS: atom_id res chain seq x y z
N MET A 1 -24.43 85.56 10.07
CA MET A 1 -24.70 85.00 11.42
C MET A 1 -25.47 83.70 11.27
N ALA A 2 -24.91 82.61 11.79
CA ALA A 2 -25.40 81.24 11.65
C ALA A 2 -26.63 80.96 12.52
N GLN A 3 -27.59 80.17 12.02
CA GLN A 3 -28.63 79.54 12.83
C GLN A 3 -28.73 78.05 12.47
N ARG A 4 -28.37 77.24 13.47
CA ARG A 4 -28.38 75.77 13.45
C ARG A 4 -29.82 75.25 13.60
N LYS A 5 -30.18 74.20 12.86
CA LYS A 5 -31.33 73.32 13.16
C LYS A 5 -31.02 71.91 12.63
N THR A 6 -30.27 71.10 13.36
CA THR A 6 -30.72 70.12 14.38
C THR A 6 -31.53 68.93 13.82
N ILE A 7 -30.79 67.87 13.47
CA ILE A 7 -31.01 66.44 13.78
C ILE A 7 -32.30 65.75 13.30
N LYS A 8 -32.13 64.70 12.47
CA LYS A 8 -32.73 63.38 12.74
C LYS A 8 -31.65 62.29 12.58
N ARG A 9 -31.04 61.89 13.70
CA ARG A 9 -30.19 60.69 13.74
C ARG A 9 -31.08 59.47 13.58
N VAL A 10 -30.88 58.71 12.50
CA VAL A 10 -31.53 57.42 12.27
C VAL A 10 -30.98 56.44 13.30
N VAL A 11 -31.84 56.02 14.24
CA VAL A 11 -31.54 54.95 15.20
C VAL A 11 -31.64 53.62 14.45
N VAL A 12 -30.52 53.11 13.95
CA VAL A 12 -30.43 51.77 13.37
C VAL A 12 -30.50 50.77 14.53
N ARG A 13 -31.64 50.08 14.66
CA ARG A 13 -31.78 48.99 15.63
C ARG A 13 -30.90 47.82 15.17
N PRO A 14 -30.02 47.26 16.02
CA PRO A 14 -29.33 46.03 15.65
C PRO A 14 -30.35 44.90 15.53
N ASN A 15 -30.35 44.24 14.37
CA ASN A 15 -31.13 43.05 14.11
C ASN A 15 -30.52 41.89 14.89
N VAL A 16 -30.92 41.75 16.15
CA VAL A 16 -30.54 40.61 17.00
C VAL A 16 -31.35 39.40 16.53
N ARG A 17 -30.92 38.78 15.43
CA ARG A 17 -31.33 37.41 15.11
C ARG A 17 -30.68 36.49 16.14
N ARG A 18 -31.42 36.22 17.22
CA ARG A 18 -31.21 35.02 18.03
C ARG A 18 -31.47 33.83 17.12
N VAL A 19 -30.41 33.30 16.50
CA VAL A 19 -30.48 31.98 15.89
C VAL A 19 -30.46 30.98 17.04
N THR A 20 -31.67 30.61 17.41
CA THR A 20 -32.07 29.54 18.30
C THR A 20 -31.14 28.34 18.19
N ALA A 21 -30.57 27.95 19.34
CA ALA A 21 -29.88 26.70 19.54
C ALA A 21 -30.73 25.55 19.01
N LYS A 22 -30.34 25.00 17.86
CA LYS A 22 -30.96 23.82 17.28
C LYS A 22 -30.09 22.62 17.60
N ASN A 23 -30.45 21.96 18.70
CA ASN A 23 -30.40 20.52 18.86
C ASN A 23 -29.12 19.84 18.38
N ASN A 24 -28.09 19.92 19.20
CA ASN A 24 -27.05 18.91 19.25
C ASN A 24 -27.65 17.65 19.91
N VAL A 25 -28.58 17.00 19.19
CA VAL A 25 -28.98 15.63 19.49
C VAL A 25 -27.78 14.79 19.11
N ILE A 26 -26.99 14.48 20.14
CA ILE A 26 -25.96 13.46 20.11
C ILE A 26 -26.63 12.21 19.55
N ARG A 27 -26.42 11.94 18.26
CA ARG A 27 -26.66 10.63 17.69
C ARG A 27 -25.65 9.74 18.37
N THR A 28 -26.09 9.08 19.44
CA THR A 28 -25.53 7.81 19.88
C THR A 28 -25.72 6.87 18.69
N MET A 29 -24.78 6.93 17.75
CA MET A 29 -24.65 5.94 16.72
C MET A 29 -24.44 4.62 17.46
N SER A 30 -25.45 3.76 17.40
CA SER A 30 -25.34 2.40 17.90
C SER A 30 -24.10 1.80 17.26
N VAL A 31 -23.11 1.48 18.08
CA VAL A 31 -22.03 0.56 17.70
C VAL A 31 -22.71 -0.78 17.49
N GLY A 32 -23.21 -0.99 16.27
CA GLY A 32 -23.65 -2.30 15.82
C GLY A 32 -22.46 -3.26 15.90
N PRO A 33 -22.69 -4.57 16.02
CA PRO A 33 -21.61 -5.54 16.06
C PRO A 33 -20.72 -5.32 14.83
N THR A 34 -19.44 -4.99 15.07
CA THR A 34 -18.44 -4.91 14.02
C THR A 34 -18.20 -6.33 13.53
N VAL A 35 -19.02 -6.77 12.57
CA VAL A 35 -18.77 -8.01 11.84
C VAL A 35 -17.40 -7.83 11.22
N ASN A 36 -16.41 -8.52 11.79
CA ASN A 36 -15.05 -8.51 11.31
C ASN A 36 -15.05 -9.34 10.02
N TYR A 37 -15.43 -8.71 8.91
CA TYR A 37 -15.31 -9.31 7.60
C TYR A 37 -13.81 -9.54 7.39
N LYS A 38 -13.35 -10.76 7.67
CA LYS A 38 -12.01 -11.18 7.28
C LYS A 38 -11.94 -10.98 5.78
N LYS A 39 -11.29 -9.91 5.34
CA LYS A 39 -11.18 -9.55 3.93
C LYS A 39 -10.50 -10.71 3.22
N ARG A 40 -11.31 -11.52 2.52
CA ARG A 40 -10.79 -12.53 1.59
C ARG A 40 -10.27 -11.77 0.38
N LEU A 41 -9.06 -12.11 -0.05
CA LEU A 41 -8.48 -11.51 -1.24
C LEU A 41 -9.28 -12.00 -2.45
N SER A 42 -9.48 -11.12 -3.43
CA SER A 42 -10.05 -11.52 -4.72
C SER A 42 -9.07 -12.45 -5.43
N GLU A 43 -9.56 -13.37 -6.25
CA GLU A 43 -8.77 -14.30 -7.08
C GLU A 43 -7.71 -13.55 -7.92
N ASP A 44 -8.07 -12.36 -8.41
CA ASP A 44 -7.15 -11.45 -9.12
C ASP A 44 -6.00 -10.93 -8.25
N GLN A 45 -6.25 -10.71 -6.96
CA GLN A 45 -5.20 -10.27 -6.01
C GLN A 45 -4.25 -11.43 -5.71
N GLU A 46 -4.77 -12.65 -5.54
CA GLU A 46 -3.95 -13.85 -5.33
C GLU A 46 -3.04 -14.12 -6.53
N PHE A 47 -3.58 -13.95 -7.76
CA PHE A 47 -2.79 -14.06 -8.98
C PHE A 47 -1.71 -12.97 -9.10
N GLN A 48 -2.00 -11.72 -8.73
CA GLN A 48 -1.01 -10.65 -8.70
C GLN A 48 0.12 -10.93 -7.71
N ILE A 49 -0.22 -11.47 -6.53
CA ILE A 49 0.76 -11.83 -5.51
C ILE A 49 1.68 -12.93 -6.04
N MET A 50 1.14 -13.95 -6.73
CA MET A 50 1.98 -14.99 -7.32
C MET A 50 2.98 -14.44 -8.35
N LYS A 51 2.56 -13.50 -9.21
CA LYS A 51 3.49 -12.84 -10.16
C LYS A 51 4.57 -12.04 -9.46
N LEU A 52 4.21 -11.32 -8.40
CA LEU A 52 5.16 -10.56 -7.59
C LEU A 52 6.16 -11.50 -6.91
N VAL A 53 5.70 -12.66 -6.44
CA VAL A 53 6.54 -13.66 -5.80
C VAL A 53 7.54 -14.29 -6.78
N LEU A 54 7.10 -14.61 -8.01
CA LEU A 54 7.98 -15.12 -9.07
C LEU A 54 9.12 -14.13 -9.39
N ASP A 55 8.82 -12.83 -9.47
CA ASP A 55 9.81 -11.78 -9.71
C ASP A 55 10.86 -11.71 -8.57
N LYS A 56 10.44 -11.79 -7.30
CA LYS A 56 11.37 -11.75 -6.16
C LYS A 56 12.28 -12.98 -6.10
N PHE A 57 11.77 -14.17 -6.43
CA PHE A 57 12.59 -15.39 -6.45
C PHE A 57 13.58 -15.42 -7.60
N LEU A 58 13.18 -14.93 -8.78
CA LEU A 58 14.08 -14.78 -9.92
C LEU A 58 15.27 -13.87 -9.56
N TRP A 59 15.00 -12.75 -8.88
CA TRP A 59 16.03 -11.84 -8.37
C TRP A 59 17.04 -12.54 -7.44
N LEU A 60 16.58 -13.45 -6.59
CA LEU A 60 17.44 -14.17 -5.64
C LEU A 60 18.44 -15.08 -6.36
N GLY A 61 17.96 -15.88 -7.33
CA GLY A 61 18.85 -16.71 -8.14
C GLY A 61 19.80 -15.89 -9.01
N PHE A 62 19.35 -14.74 -9.53
CA PHE A 62 20.20 -13.80 -10.26
C PHE A 62 21.34 -13.24 -9.41
N ILE A 63 21.06 -12.87 -8.15
CA ILE A 63 22.10 -12.39 -7.23
C ILE A 63 23.14 -13.48 -6.98
N VAL A 64 22.71 -14.72 -6.74
CA VAL A 64 23.64 -15.84 -6.50
C VAL A 64 24.49 -16.14 -7.73
N MET A 65 23.91 -16.15 -8.92
CA MET A 65 24.66 -16.34 -10.17
C MET A 65 25.59 -15.17 -10.47
N GLY A 66 25.15 -13.93 -10.27
CA GLY A 66 25.97 -12.73 -10.43
C GLY A 66 27.15 -12.72 -9.46
N TRP A 67 26.94 -13.18 -8.23
CA TRP A 67 28.02 -13.38 -7.25
C TRP A 67 29.00 -14.47 -7.70
N GLY A 68 28.51 -15.61 -8.19
CA GLY A 68 29.37 -16.66 -8.74
C GLY A 68 30.22 -16.18 -9.92
N MET A 69 29.63 -15.38 -10.81
CA MET A 69 30.35 -14.75 -11.91
C MET A 69 31.41 -13.75 -11.41
N TYR A 70 31.08 -12.91 -10.42
CA TYR A 70 32.03 -12.00 -9.80
C TYR A 70 33.23 -12.75 -9.18
N GLN A 71 32.97 -13.85 -8.47
CA GLN A 71 34.00 -14.73 -7.91
C GLN A 71 34.88 -15.35 -9.00
N SER A 72 34.29 -15.78 -10.12
CA SER A 72 35.05 -16.32 -11.26
C SER A 72 36.01 -15.30 -11.87
N LEU A 73 35.63 -14.02 -11.90
CA LEU A 73 36.45 -12.94 -12.48
C LEU A 73 37.56 -12.47 -11.53
N THR A 74 37.34 -12.55 -10.21
CA THR A 74 38.27 -12.00 -9.21
C THR A 74 39.26 -13.03 -8.66
N SER A 75 38.89 -14.31 -8.61
CA SER A 75 39.69 -15.34 -7.93
C SER A 75 40.80 -15.94 -8.80
N GLY A 76 40.81 -15.68 -10.11
CA GLY A 76 41.71 -16.31 -11.08
C GLY A 76 41.50 -17.81 -11.30
N ILE A 77 40.75 -18.48 -10.41
CA ILE A 77 40.35 -19.88 -10.49
C ILE A 77 38.87 -19.92 -10.87
N PRO A 78 38.52 -20.29 -12.12
CA PRO A 78 37.12 -20.28 -12.57
C PRO A 78 36.26 -21.33 -11.89
N ALA A 79 36.87 -22.40 -11.36
CA ALA A 79 36.15 -23.53 -10.75
C ALA A 79 35.30 -23.13 -9.53
N SER A 80 35.76 -22.18 -8.71
CA SER A 80 35.02 -21.73 -7.52
C SER A 80 33.76 -20.95 -7.91
N GLY A 81 33.87 -20.03 -8.87
CA GLY A 81 32.73 -19.28 -9.41
C GLY A 81 31.70 -20.16 -10.11
N LEU A 82 32.17 -21.20 -10.83
CA LEU A 82 31.31 -22.14 -11.53
C LEU A 82 30.36 -22.89 -10.57
N TRP A 83 30.84 -23.25 -9.37
CA TRP A 83 30.02 -23.93 -8.36
C TRP A 83 28.88 -23.04 -7.85
N TYR A 84 29.14 -21.75 -7.63
CA TYR A 84 28.11 -20.79 -7.23
C TYR A 84 27.10 -20.51 -8.35
N MET A 85 27.56 -20.48 -9.62
CA MET A 85 26.65 -20.38 -10.77
C MET A 85 25.75 -21.61 -10.88
N LEU A 86 26.30 -22.81 -10.72
CA LEU A 86 25.54 -24.06 -10.72
C LEU A 86 24.51 -24.08 -9.59
N ALA A 87 24.92 -23.66 -8.38
CA ALA A 87 24.03 -23.56 -7.23
C ALA A 87 22.88 -22.59 -7.49
N GLY A 88 23.15 -21.42 -8.09
CA GLY A 88 22.12 -20.45 -8.47
C GLY A 88 21.16 -21.00 -9.53
N ALA A 89 21.66 -21.74 -10.53
CA ALA A 89 20.83 -22.38 -11.54
C ALA A 89 19.91 -23.45 -10.94
N VAL A 90 20.44 -24.32 -10.08
CA VAL A 90 19.66 -25.35 -9.37
C VAL A 90 18.61 -24.71 -8.46
N LEU A 91 18.96 -23.64 -7.75
CA LEU A 91 18.05 -22.87 -6.90
C LEU A 91 16.87 -22.32 -7.72
N LEU A 92 17.12 -21.71 -8.88
CA LEU A 92 16.07 -21.21 -9.77
C LEU A 92 15.15 -22.32 -10.27
N ILE A 93 15.71 -23.45 -10.69
CA ILE A 93 14.93 -24.61 -11.16
C ILE A 93 14.05 -25.15 -10.04
N LEU A 94 14.59 -25.27 -8.82
CA LEU A 94 13.83 -25.73 -7.65
C LEU A 94 12.63 -24.80 -7.37
N PHE A 95 12.86 -23.48 -7.33
CA PHE A 95 11.79 -22.50 -7.10
C PHE A 95 10.77 -22.49 -8.24
N LEU A 96 11.21 -22.61 -9.50
CA LEU A 96 10.32 -22.69 -10.66
C LEU A 96 9.37 -23.89 -10.52
N VAL A 97 9.91 -25.07 -10.19
CA VAL A 97 9.11 -26.30 -10.05
C VAL A 97 8.08 -26.16 -8.94
N ILE A 98 8.46 -25.59 -7.80
CA ILE A 98 7.55 -25.36 -6.67
C ILE A 98 6.43 -24.39 -7.07
N ILE A 99 6.76 -23.27 -7.71
CA ILE A 99 5.78 -22.25 -8.11
C ILE A 99 4.80 -22.79 -9.16
N VAL A 100 5.28 -23.51 -10.17
CA VAL A 100 4.42 -24.10 -11.20
C VAL A 100 3.43 -25.08 -10.59
N LYS A 101 3.90 -25.93 -9.66
CA LYS A 101 3.03 -26.88 -8.97
C LYS A 101 1.97 -26.20 -8.12
N GLU A 102 2.32 -25.13 -7.42
CA GLU A 102 1.34 -24.39 -6.63
C GLU A 102 0.31 -23.66 -7.50
N TYR A 103 0.73 -23.21 -8.69
CA TYR A 103 -0.17 -22.57 -9.64
C TYR A 103 -1.17 -23.53 -10.28
N GLU A 104 -0.78 -24.78 -10.53
CA GLU A 104 -1.67 -25.81 -11.06
C GLU A 104 -2.77 -26.22 -10.06
N ILE A 105 -2.50 -26.11 -8.75
CA ILE A 105 -3.47 -26.44 -7.68
C ILE A 105 -4.56 -25.38 -7.55
N MET A 106 -4.27 -24.14 -7.95
CA MET A 106 -5.20 -23.01 -7.87
C MET A 106 -6.10 -22.86 -9.13
N LYS A 107 -5.99 -23.76 -10.11
CA LYS A 107 -6.84 -23.79 -11.31
C LYS A 107 -7.84 -24.94 -11.25
#